data_AF-A0A8H4SYJ3-F1
#
_entry.id   AF-A0A8H4SYJ3-F1
#
_cell.length_a   1.000
_cell.length_b   1.000
_cell.length_c   1.000
_cell.angle_alpha   90.00
_cell.angle_beta   90.00
_cell.angle_gamma   90.00
#
_symmetry.space_group_name_H-M   'P 1'
#
loop_
_entity.id
_entity.type
_entity.pdbx_description
1 polymer ?
#
loop_
_entity_poly.entity_id
_entity_poly.type
_entity_poly.pdbx_seq_one_letter_code
_entity_poly.pdbx_strand_id
1 'polypeptide(L)'
;MTDQRLCSERMAAAAHMQGNNAYAGPIEGSSDEEEPQPGEVSMGKFGTSKGGRIYTVGLATCVRVAVTGQYPNGSGSNGDDRFLAHVAESKYKAALQVLIDAVERAKGNGLQVTEVVVVILADQGSSADSDQDEFNSDVIKKVRDAIGQPKVIEHTSDDNYKMSVEANKRITYAAE
;
A
#
# COMPACT_ATOMS: atom_id res chain seq x y z
N MET A 1 37.52 4.46 56.98
CA MET A 1 36.20 3.83 56.78
C MET A 1 35.54 4.48 55.57
N THR A 2 35.67 3.86 54.39
CA THR A 2 34.60 3.75 53.38
C THR A 2 34.99 2.67 52.36
N ASP A 3 34.26 1.56 52.47
CA ASP A 3 33.93 0.54 51.46
C ASP A 3 33.52 1.13 50.10
N GLN A 4 33.41 0.44 48.96
CA GLN A 4 33.73 -0.90 48.44
C GLN A 4 33.56 -0.79 46.90
N ARG A 5 34.25 -1.66 46.15
CA ARG A 5 33.98 -1.95 44.72
C ARG A 5 32.65 -2.69 44.55
N LEU A 6 32.06 -2.64 43.35
CA LEU A 6 31.37 -3.72 42.59
C LEU A 6 30.61 -3.05 41.40
N CYS A 7 31.06 -3.21 40.15
CA CYS A 7 30.66 -4.22 39.16
C CYS A 7 29.22 -4.08 38.60
N SER A 8 29.19 -3.78 37.28
CA SER A 8 28.20 -4.08 36.23
C SER A 8 27.06 -5.07 36.51
N GLU A 9 25.83 -4.74 36.07
CA GLU A 9 25.13 -5.35 34.90
C GLU A 9 23.66 -4.89 34.78
N ARG A 10 23.25 -4.65 33.51
CA ARG A 10 21.93 -4.72 32.86
C ARG A 10 20.62 -4.50 33.66
N MET A 11 19.77 -3.59 33.16
CA MET A 11 18.36 -3.89 32.89
C MET A 11 17.80 -3.03 31.76
N ALA A 12 16.99 -3.67 30.93
CA ALA A 12 16.28 -3.11 29.79
C ALA A 12 14.81 -2.84 30.12
N ALA A 13 14.20 -2.03 29.25
CA ALA A 13 12.84 -2.14 28.73
C ALA A 13 11.71 -1.24 29.29
N ALA A 14 11.02 -0.68 28.27
CA ALA A 14 9.60 -0.36 28.16
C ALA A 14 9.07 0.91 28.83
N ALA A 15 9.02 1.98 28.02
CA ALA A 15 8.13 3.10 28.21
C ALA A 15 6.69 2.70 27.82
N HIS A 16 5.79 2.76 28.79
CA HIS A 16 4.34 2.83 28.59
C HIS A 16 3.96 4.26 28.15
N MET A 17 3.22 4.40 27.04
CA MET A 17 2.38 5.59 26.80
C MET A 17 0.99 5.18 26.31
N GLN A 18 0.07 5.20 27.28
CA GLN A 18 -1.34 5.59 27.28
C GLN A 18 -2.10 5.63 25.93
N GLY A 19 -3.06 4.71 25.81
CA GLY A 19 -4.23 4.88 24.96
C GLY A 19 -5.19 5.92 25.56
N ASN A 20 -5.83 6.71 24.69
CA ASN A 20 -6.88 7.62 25.07
C ASN A 20 -8.22 7.05 24.59
N ASN A 21 -9.09 6.74 25.55
CA ASN A 21 -10.38 6.11 25.38
C ASN A 21 -11.44 7.24 25.38
N ALA A 22 -12.16 7.43 24.27
CA ALA A 22 -13.36 8.27 24.24
C ALA A 22 -14.51 7.44 23.66
N TYR A 23 -15.41 7.06 24.57
CA TYR A 23 -16.61 6.25 24.38
C TYR A 23 -17.72 7.12 23.75
N ALA A 24 -18.30 6.68 22.64
CA ALA A 24 -19.59 7.15 22.13
C ALA A 24 -20.49 5.92 21.95
N GLY A 25 -21.74 6.03 22.42
CA GLY A 25 -22.67 4.91 22.64
C GLY A 25 -23.09 4.10 21.40
N PRO A 26 -23.91 3.05 21.61
CA PRO A 26 -24.13 2.01 20.60
C PRO A 26 -25.09 2.51 19.52
N ILE A 27 -24.65 2.43 18.28
CA ILE A 27 -25.52 2.47 17.10
C ILE A 27 -25.62 1.02 16.63
N GLU A 28 -26.75 0.38 16.95
CA GLU A 28 -27.13 -0.90 16.35
C GLU A 28 -27.35 -0.70 14.85
N GLY A 29 -26.35 -1.09 14.09
CA GLY A 29 -26.36 -1.14 12.63
C GLY A 29 -25.33 -2.18 12.22
N SER A 30 -25.74 -3.44 12.23
CA SER A 30 -24.95 -4.56 11.74
C SER A 30 -24.77 -4.40 10.23
N SER A 31 -23.62 -3.85 9.85
CA SER A 31 -22.95 -4.21 8.62
C SER A 31 -21.65 -4.85 9.07
N ASP A 32 -21.53 -6.16 8.83
CA ASP A 32 -20.31 -6.94 9.02
C ASP A 32 -19.20 -6.41 8.10
N GLU A 33 -18.73 -5.19 8.33
CA GLU A 33 -17.45 -4.72 7.82
C GLU A 33 -16.40 -5.36 8.73
N GLU A 34 -16.03 -6.60 8.39
CA GLU A 34 -14.89 -7.29 9.00
C GLU A 34 -13.69 -6.32 9.00
N GLU A 35 -13.08 -6.11 10.17
CA GLU A 35 -11.93 -5.21 10.25
C GLU A 35 -10.86 -5.67 9.24
N PRO A 36 -10.28 -4.76 8.45
CA PRO A 36 -9.31 -5.13 7.44
C PRO A 36 -8.16 -5.90 8.09
N GLN A 37 -7.81 -7.03 7.48
CA GLN A 37 -6.75 -7.88 8.02
C GLN A 37 -5.41 -7.12 8.00
N PRO A 38 -4.45 -7.47 8.88
CA PRO A 38 -3.16 -6.78 8.94
C PRO A 38 -2.46 -6.71 7.56
N GLY A 39 -2.21 -5.50 7.08
CA GLY A 39 -1.59 -5.24 5.77
C GLY A 39 -2.56 -5.17 4.59
N GLU A 40 -3.85 -5.36 4.82
CA GLU A 40 -4.88 -5.17 3.80
C GLU A 40 -5.11 -3.69 3.48
N VAL A 41 -5.20 -3.38 2.19
CA VAL A 41 -5.51 -2.06 1.64
C VAL A 41 -6.87 -2.14 0.96
N SER A 42 -7.90 -1.65 1.64
CA SER A 42 -9.27 -1.64 1.12
C SER A 42 -9.44 -0.71 -0.08
N MET A 43 -10.56 -0.87 -0.80
CA MET A 43 -10.91 -0.01 -1.94
C MET A 43 -10.89 1.49 -1.59
N GLY A 44 -10.29 2.29 -2.47
CA GLY A 44 -10.18 3.74 -2.30
C GLY A 44 -9.17 4.13 -1.21
N LYS A 45 -8.34 3.19 -0.75
CA LYS A 45 -7.29 3.43 0.24
C LYS A 45 -5.91 3.21 -0.36
N PHE A 46 -4.96 3.66 0.42
CA PHE A 46 -3.54 3.51 0.21
C PHE A 46 -2.93 2.94 1.47
N GLY A 47 -1.95 2.06 1.30
CA GLY A 47 -1.16 1.51 2.40
C GLY A 47 0.33 1.46 2.06
N THR A 48 1.13 1.52 3.10
CA THR A 48 2.58 1.33 3.04
C THR A 48 3.04 0.29 4.03
N SER A 49 4.24 -0.21 3.84
CA SER A 49 4.87 -1.07 4.82
C SER A 49 6.39 -1.01 4.75
N LYS A 50 6.98 -1.16 5.92
CA LYS A 50 8.40 -1.45 6.14
C LYS A 50 8.57 -2.89 6.59
N GLY A 51 9.06 -3.73 5.69
CA GLY A 51 9.36 -5.16 5.92
C GLY A 51 8.15 -6.11 5.87
N GLY A 52 6.94 -5.65 6.19
CA GLY A 52 5.73 -6.47 6.19
C GLY A 52 5.06 -6.60 4.81
N ARG A 53 4.27 -7.66 4.62
CA ARG A 53 3.40 -7.81 3.45
C ARG A 53 2.27 -6.78 3.48
N ILE A 54 1.95 -6.21 2.32
CA ILE A 54 0.71 -5.44 2.10
C ILE A 54 -0.03 -6.02 0.90
N TYR A 55 -1.35 -5.99 0.93
CA TYR A 55 -2.15 -6.59 -0.13
C TYR A 55 -3.52 -5.94 -0.27
N THR A 56 -4.15 -6.18 -1.40
CA THR A 56 -5.53 -5.79 -1.67
C THR A 56 -6.24 -6.95 -2.37
N VAL A 57 -7.52 -7.09 -2.06
CA VAL A 57 -8.41 -8.09 -2.65
C VAL A 57 -9.64 -7.41 -3.25
N GLY A 58 -10.39 -8.16 -4.06
CA GLY A 58 -11.74 -7.82 -4.51
C GLY A 58 -11.81 -6.70 -5.55
N LEU A 59 -12.82 -6.83 -6.44
CA LEU A 59 -13.34 -5.88 -7.44
C LEU A 59 -12.81 -6.00 -8.88
N ALA A 60 -13.77 -6.02 -9.82
CA ALA A 60 -13.56 -6.16 -11.26
C ALA A 60 -13.03 -4.89 -11.95
N THR A 61 -13.50 -3.70 -11.58
CA THR A 61 -13.25 -2.46 -12.36
C THR A 61 -12.16 -1.53 -11.80
N CYS A 62 -11.63 -1.85 -10.62
CA CYS A 62 -10.66 -0.99 -9.94
C CYS A 62 -9.23 -1.16 -10.46
N VAL A 63 -8.47 -0.07 -10.45
CA VAL A 63 -7.03 -0.08 -10.78
C VAL A 63 -6.21 -0.29 -9.52
N ARG A 64 -5.22 -1.19 -9.57
CA ARG A 64 -4.31 -1.44 -8.45
C ARG A 64 -2.91 -0.99 -8.83
N VAL A 65 -2.28 -0.22 -7.95
CA VAL A 65 -0.93 0.31 -8.18
C VAL A 65 -0.04 -0.14 -7.04
N ALA A 66 1.00 -0.91 -7.34
CA ALA A 66 2.04 -1.26 -6.38
C ALA A 66 3.38 -0.69 -6.80
N VAL A 67 4.12 -0.19 -5.81
CA VAL A 67 5.48 0.30 -5.97
C VAL A 67 6.37 -0.35 -4.92
N THR A 68 7.53 -0.81 -5.35
CA THR A 68 8.58 -1.29 -4.45
C THR A 68 9.87 -0.54 -4.70
N GLY A 69 10.69 -0.45 -3.67
CA GLY A 69 12.01 0.14 -3.80
C GLY A 69 13.01 -0.37 -2.78
N GLN A 70 14.20 0.19 -2.85
CA GLN A 70 15.32 -0.13 -1.99
C GLN A 70 16.09 1.12 -1.60
N TYR A 71 16.60 1.13 -0.37
CA TYR A 71 17.46 2.18 0.12
C TYR A 71 18.92 1.70 0.05
N PRO A 72 19.80 2.33 -0.75
CA PRO A 72 21.08 1.76 -1.17
C PRO A 72 22.17 1.62 -0.07
N ASN A 73 21.91 1.97 1.19
CA ASN A 73 22.97 2.02 2.22
C ASN A 73 22.67 1.28 3.53
N GLY A 74 21.75 0.29 3.54
CA GLY A 74 21.60 -0.64 4.67
C GLY A 74 21.28 -0.01 6.03
N SER A 75 21.04 1.30 6.12
CA SER A 75 20.58 1.96 7.33
C SER A 75 19.16 1.47 7.58
N GLY A 76 19.04 0.49 8.48
CA GLY A 76 17.82 -0.25 8.85
C GLY A 76 16.65 0.60 9.38
N SER A 77 16.67 1.91 9.14
CA SER A 77 15.69 2.91 9.52
C SER A 77 15.02 3.61 8.33
N ASN A 78 15.44 3.37 7.08
CA ASN A 78 14.96 4.18 5.96
C ASN A 78 13.56 3.74 5.50
N GLY A 79 12.54 4.42 6.04
CA GLY A 79 11.21 4.57 5.46
C GLY A 79 10.42 3.31 5.13
N ASP A 80 9.26 3.54 4.54
CA ASP A 80 8.51 2.48 3.86
C ASP A 80 9.13 2.19 2.51
N ASP A 81 9.10 0.92 2.11
CA ASP A 81 9.69 0.45 0.85
C ASP A 81 8.72 -0.41 0.02
N ARG A 82 7.46 -0.49 0.48
CA ARG A 82 6.32 -1.09 -0.22
C ARG A 82 5.17 -0.11 -0.15
N PHE A 83 4.54 0.13 -1.30
CA PHE A 83 3.44 1.06 -1.45
C PHE A 83 2.37 0.37 -2.29
N LEU A 84 1.11 0.48 -1.87
CA LEU A 84 -0.01 -0.12 -2.58
C LEU A 84 -1.22 0.82 -2.50
N ALA A 85 -1.83 1.08 -3.64
CA ALA A 85 -3.11 1.79 -3.73
C ALA A 85 -4.14 0.92 -4.45
N HIS A 86 -5.35 0.92 -3.90
CA HIS A 86 -6.53 0.35 -4.52
C HIS A 86 -7.41 1.50 -5.00
N VAL A 87 -7.37 1.79 -6.30
CA VAL A 87 -7.95 2.98 -6.90
C VAL A 87 -9.28 2.62 -7.56
N ALA A 88 -10.37 3.14 -7.01
CA ALA A 88 -11.70 3.07 -7.60
C ALA A 88 -12.01 4.36 -8.35
N GLU A 89 -12.73 4.27 -9.46
CA GLU A 89 -13.11 5.39 -10.33
C GLU A 89 -13.76 6.55 -9.54
N SER A 90 -14.73 6.26 -8.67
CA SER A 90 -15.46 7.26 -7.88
C SER A 90 -14.64 7.97 -6.78
N LYS A 91 -13.50 7.40 -6.36
CA LYS A 91 -12.63 7.91 -5.27
C LYS A 91 -11.17 8.13 -5.73
N TYR A 92 -10.97 8.10 -7.04
CA TYR A 92 -9.70 8.00 -7.78
C TYR A 92 -8.58 8.92 -7.29
N LYS A 93 -8.88 10.19 -7.00
CA LYS A 93 -7.85 11.21 -6.77
C LYS A 93 -7.13 11.03 -5.44
N ALA A 94 -7.82 10.61 -4.39
CA ALA A 94 -7.24 10.63 -3.05
C ALA A 94 -6.21 9.51 -2.87
N ALA A 95 -6.56 8.25 -3.17
CA ALA A 95 -5.65 7.12 -2.96
C ALA A 95 -4.41 7.19 -3.86
N LEU A 96 -4.59 7.53 -5.14
CA LEU A 96 -3.49 7.65 -6.09
C LEU A 96 -2.56 8.81 -5.74
N GLN A 97 -3.11 9.98 -5.39
CA GLN A 97 -2.29 11.13 -5.01
C GLN A 97 -1.50 10.86 -3.73
N VAL A 98 -2.13 10.26 -2.71
CA VAL A 98 -1.45 9.90 -1.47
C VAL A 98 -0.33 8.89 -1.72
N LEU A 99 -0.51 7.93 -2.65
CA LEU A 99 0.55 7.04 -3.08
C LEU A 99 1.72 7.79 -3.71
N ILE A 100 1.42 8.70 -4.66
CA ILE A 100 2.44 9.50 -5.34
C ILE A 100 3.24 10.32 -4.32
N ASP A 101 2.56 11.05 -3.43
CA ASP A 101 3.18 11.88 -2.40
C ASP A 101 4.03 11.04 -1.43
N ALA A 102 3.59 9.83 -1.10
CA ALA A 102 4.35 8.93 -0.24
C ALA A 102 5.62 8.41 -0.93
N VAL A 103 5.53 8.02 -2.21
CA VAL A 103 6.67 7.57 -2.99
C VAL A 103 7.65 8.71 -3.25
N GLU A 104 7.17 9.92 -3.52
CA GLU A 104 8.01 11.11 -3.68
C GLU A 104 8.77 11.43 -2.39
N ARG A 105 8.09 11.45 -1.24
CA ARG A 105 8.76 11.63 0.06
C ARG A 105 9.79 10.53 0.32
N ALA A 106 9.47 9.28 -0.01
CA ALA A 106 10.40 8.17 0.15
C ALA A 106 11.63 8.32 -0.76
N LYS A 107 11.46 8.77 -2.02
CA LYS A 107 12.54 9.11 -2.96
C LYS A 107 13.41 10.24 -2.42
N GLY A 108 12.80 11.28 -1.84
CA GLY A 108 13.51 12.36 -1.14
C GLY A 108 14.37 11.87 0.03
N ASN A 109 13.97 10.76 0.65
CA ASN A 109 14.73 10.07 1.70
C ASN A 109 15.71 8.99 1.17
N GLY A 110 15.91 8.93 -0.15
CA GLY A 110 16.87 8.02 -0.79
C GLY A 110 16.30 6.69 -1.26
N LEU A 111 14.97 6.54 -1.36
CA LEU A 111 14.36 5.35 -1.97
C LEU A 111 14.71 5.33 -3.46
N GLN A 112 15.27 4.21 -3.91
CA GLN A 112 15.37 3.88 -5.33
C GLN A 112 14.22 2.94 -5.68
N VAL A 113 13.30 3.39 -6.53
CA VAL A 113 12.20 2.55 -7.02
C VAL A 113 12.77 1.39 -7.85
N THR A 114 12.35 0.18 -7.53
CA THR A 114 12.80 -1.06 -8.20
C THR A 114 11.76 -1.63 -9.13
N GLU A 115 10.49 -1.56 -8.75
CA GLU A 115 9.39 -2.09 -9.56
C GLU A 115 8.12 -1.27 -9.35
N VAL A 116 7.39 -1.05 -10.45
CA VAL A 116 6.07 -0.41 -10.47
C VAL A 116 5.16 -1.30 -11.30
N VAL A 117 4.05 -1.74 -10.72
CA VAL A 117 3.04 -2.55 -11.41
C VAL A 117 1.69 -1.86 -11.30
N VAL A 118 0.98 -1.78 -12.42
CA VAL A 118 -0.40 -1.29 -12.50
C VAL A 118 -1.26 -2.42 -13.06
N VAL A 119 -2.28 -2.84 -12.31
CA VAL A 119 -3.27 -3.83 -12.76
C VAL A 119 -4.55 -3.09 -13.14
N ILE A 120 -5.05 -3.31 -14.36
CA ILE A 120 -6.23 -2.65 -14.93
C ILE A 120 -7.22 -3.68 -15.48
N LEU A 121 -8.50 -3.33 -15.50
CA LEU A 121 -9.52 -4.03 -16.29
C LEU A 121 -9.40 -3.59 -17.76
N ALA A 122 -9.23 -4.55 -18.68
CA ALA A 122 -9.21 -4.31 -20.12
C ALA A 122 -10.57 -4.61 -20.77
N ASP A 123 -10.96 -3.80 -21.75
CA ASP A 123 -12.22 -3.89 -22.49
C ASP A 123 -12.48 -5.32 -23.03
N GLN A 124 -13.71 -5.82 -22.82
CA GLN A 124 -14.21 -7.11 -23.30
C GLN A 124 -14.87 -7.06 -24.67
N GLY A 125 -14.74 -5.97 -25.42
CA GLY A 125 -14.96 -5.97 -26.86
C GLY A 125 -16.43 -6.08 -27.30
N SER A 126 -17.36 -5.47 -26.57
CA SER A 126 -18.73 -5.27 -27.07
C SER A 126 -19.32 -3.87 -26.84
N SER A 127 -18.68 -3.07 -26.00
CA SER A 127 -18.79 -1.62 -25.97
C SER A 127 -17.54 -1.12 -25.28
N ALA A 128 -16.66 -0.42 -26.00
CA ALA A 128 -15.57 0.30 -25.35
C ALA A 128 -16.20 1.22 -24.30
N ASP A 129 -16.04 0.85 -23.03
CA ASP A 129 -16.38 1.74 -21.93
C ASP A 129 -15.30 2.82 -21.93
N SER A 130 -15.59 3.91 -22.65
CA SER A 130 -14.68 5.02 -22.83
C SER A 130 -14.22 5.58 -21.49
N ASP A 131 -15.06 5.47 -20.46
CA ASP A 131 -14.81 6.03 -19.14
C ASP A 131 -13.81 5.15 -18.38
N GLN A 132 -13.93 3.82 -18.49
CA GLN A 132 -12.94 2.88 -17.94
C GLN A 132 -11.58 2.99 -18.64
N ASP A 133 -11.55 3.13 -19.97
CA ASP A 133 -10.31 3.29 -20.74
C ASP A 133 -9.63 4.63 -20.45
N GLU A 134 -10.40 5.71 -20.34
CA GLU A 134 -9.90 7.01 -19.90
C GLU A 134 -9.34 6.92 -18.48
N PHE A 135 -10.08 6.30 -17.55
CA PHE A 135 -9.64 6.09 -16.17
C PHE A 135 -8.33 5.29 -16.08
N ASN A 136 -8.23 4.16 -16.80
CA ASN A 136 -7.01 3.36 -16.87
C ASN A 136 -5.83 4.17 -17.41
N SER A 137 -6.05 4.89 -18.51
CA SER A 137 -5.03 5.71 -19.17
C SER A 137 -4.53 6.84 -18.26
N ASP A 138 -5.44 7.49 -17.55
CA ASP A 138 -5.15 8.56 -16.59
C ASP A 138 -4.27 8.06 -15.43
N VAL A 139 -4.60 6.92 -14.85
CA VAL A 139 -3.81 6.33 -13.76
C VAL A 139 -2.42 5.94 -14.27
N ILE A 140 -2.33 5.26 -15.41
CA ILE A 140 -1.05 4.85 -16.00
C ILE A 140 -0.17 6.06 -16.28
N LYS A 141 -0.72 7.12 -16.87
CA LYS A 141 0.00 8.35 -17.18
C LYS A 141 0.53 9.02 -15.91
N LYS A 142 -0.30 9.19 -14.88
CA LYS A 142 0.11 9.78 -13.60
C LYS A 142 1.21 9.00 -12.90
N VAL A 143 1.11 7.66 -12.87
CA VAL A 143 2.13 6.79 -12.30
C VAL A 143 3.44 6.91 -13.09
N ARG A 144 3.37 6.90 -14.42
CA ARG A 144 4.52 7.07 -15.30
C ARG A 144 5.25 8.39 -15.05
N ASP A 145 4.51 9.48 -15.00
CA ASP A 145 5.05 10.83 -14.88
C ASP A 145 5.67 11.08 -13.50
N ALA A 146 5.05 10.57 -12.42
CA ALA A 146 5.50 10.84 -11.06
C ALA A 146 6.53 9.83 -10.51
N ILE A 147 6.38 8.55 -10.84
CA ILE A 147 7.10 7.46 -10.19
C ILE A 147 8.12 6.85 -11.14
N GLY A 148 7.70 6.52 -12.36
CA GLY A 148 8.49 5.87 -13.39
C GLY A 148 7.66 4.90 -14.21
N GLN A 149 8.27 4.30 -15.24
CA GLN A 149 7.57 3.44 -16.19
C GLN A 149 6.93 2.21 -15.51
N PRO A 150 5.59 2.08 -15.51
CA PRO A 150 4.92 0.92 -14.92
C PRO A 150 4.93 -0.29 -15.86
N LYS A 151 4.97 -1.49 -15.28
CA LYS A 151 4.50 -2.71 -15.94
C LYS A 151 2.98 -2.75 -15.82
N VAL A 152 2.28 -2.65 -16.94
CA VAL A 152 0.82 -2.73 -16.99
C VAL A 152 0.40 -4.19 -17.15
N ILE A 153 -0.53 -4.62 -16.32
CA ILE A 153 -1.15 -5.95 -16.35
C ILE A 153 -2.63 -5.75 -16.59
N GLU A 154 -3.12 -6.33 -17.66
CA GLU A 154 -4.52 -6.32 -18.02
C GLU A 154 -5.19 -7.59 -17.50
N HIS A 155 -6.41 -7.46 -17.00
CA HIS A 155 -7.31 -8.58 -16.80
C HIS A 155 -8.63 -8.34 -17.51
N THR A 156 -9.29 -9.43 -17.89
CA THR A 156 -10.44 -9.43 -18.80
C THR A 156 -11.71 -9.93 -18.15
N SER A 157 -11.61 -10.49 -16.96
CA SER A 157 -12.73 -11.06 -16.22
C SER A 157 -13.13 -10.16 -15.07
N ASP A 158 -14.41 -10.26 -14.68
CA ASP A 158 -14.91 -9.80 -13.39
C ASP A 158 -14.33 -10.59 -12.20
N ASP A 159 -13.31 -11.43 -12.45
CA ASP A 159 -12.63 -12.21 -11.42
C ASP A 159 -12.03 -11.25 -10.39
N ASN A 160 -12.14 -11.65 -9.12
CA ASN A 160 -11.57 -10.91 -8.02
C ASN A 160 -10.04 -10.96 -8.10
N TYR A 161 -9.45 -9.99 -8.79
CA TYR A 161 -8.00 -9.87 -8.88
C TYR A 161 -7.42 -9.44 -7.54
N LYS A 162 -6.48 -10.23 -7.05
CA LYS A 162 -5.65 -9.90 -5.90
C LYS A 162 -4.36 -9.26 -6.34
N MET A 163 -3.84 -8.36 -5.51
CA MET A 163 -2.48 -7.84 -5.64
C MET A 163 -1.83 -7.78 -4.27
N SER A 164 -0.59 -8.24 -4.16
CA SER A 164 0.20 -8.11 -2.93
C SER A 164 1.64 -7.75 -3.22
N VAL A 165 2.23 -7.10 -2.24
CA VAL A 165 3.65 -6.83 -2.15
C VAL A 165 4.18 -7.60 -0.95
N GLU A 166 4.91 -8.67 -1.24
CA GLU A 166 5.38 -9.62 -0.25
C GLU A 166 6.51 -9.03 0.60
N ALA A 167 6.82 -9.68 1.74
CA ALA A 167 7.89 -9.25 2.64
C ALA A 167 9.28 -9.24 1.95
N ASN A 168 9.48 -10.01 0.88
CA ASN A 168 10.69 -9.95 0.04
C ASN A 168 10.61 -8.92 -1.09
N LYS A 169 9.59 -8.05 -1.10
CA LYS A 169 9.29 -7.01 -2.10
C LYS A 169 8.86 -7.54 -3.46
N ARG A 170 8.59 -8.84 -3.59
CA ARG A 170 7.98 -9.37 -4.82
C ARG A 170 6.55 -8.87 -4.93
N ILE A 171 6.19 -8.34 -6.09
CA ILE A 171 4.80 -8.03 -6.43
C ILE A 171 4.16 -9.29 -7.03
N THR A 172 3.02 -9.71 -6.47
CA THR A 172 2.21 -10.81 -7.00
C THR A 172 0.80 -10.34 -7.30
N TYR A 173 0.24 -10.86 -8.39
CA TYR A 173 -1.12 -10.57 -8.85
C TYR A 173 -1.69 -11.80 -9.54
N ALA A 174 -2.94 -12.12 -9.25
CA ALA A 174 -3.65 -13.25 -9.84
C ALA A 174 -5.17 -13.07 -9.65
N ALA A 175 -5.94 -13.69 -10.54
CA ALA A 175 -7.34 -14.00 -10.28
C ALA A 175 -7.45 -14.96 -9.09
N GLU A 176 -8.50 -14.82 -8.29
CA GLU A 176 -8.91 -15.81 -7.29
C GLU A 176 -9.60 -17.03 -7.89
#